data_AF-X0VBU6-F1
#
_entry.id   AF-X0VBU6-F1
#
_cell.length_a   1.000
_cell.length_b   1.000
_cell.length_c   1.000
_cell.angle_alpha   90.00
_cell.angle_beta   90.00
_cell.angle_gamma   90.00
#
_symmetry.space_group_name_H-M   'P 1'
#
loop_
_entity.id
_entity.type
_entity.pdbx_description
1 polymer ?
#
loop_
_entity_poly.entity_id
_entity_poly.type
_entity_poly.pdbx_seq_one_letter_code
_entity_poly.pdbx_strand_id
1 'polypeptide(L)'
;IGKDPDLAEHMGINLLKYKLYAFGLSSFFTALGGILWVHLILNLFPKAFNLILVFEVVAMIVIGGMGSITGSIIGAAIITFFSNVLAPIEEGFSLFSFNVPPMLGLMTVLTGVLLVVILIKKPDGIMGEKEISLGFLRKFLRTKQT
;
A
#
# COMPACT_ATOMS: atom_id res chain seq x y z
N ILE A 1 20.49 -2.51 -18.86
CA ILE A 1 21.00 -3.65 -18.05
C ILE A 1 20.04 -3.98 -16.91
N GLY A 2 19.85 -3.15 -15.88
CA GLY A 2 18.97 -3.53 -14.75
C GLY A 2 17.47 -3.64 -15.08
N LYS A 3 16.99 -2.96 -16.12
CA LYS A 3 15.57 -2.95 -16.54
C LYS A 3 15.23 -4.01 -17.60
N ASP A 4 16.25 -4.61 -18.23
CA ASP A 4 16.07 -5.50 -19.37
C ASP A 4 16.41 -6.93 -18.97
N PRO A 5 15.41 -7.82 -18.81
CA PRO A 5 15.64 -9.20 -18.38
C PRO A 5 16.58 -9.93 -19.36
N ASP A 6 16.40 -9.71 -20.66
CA ASP A 6 17.18 -10.38 -21.71
C ASP A 6 18.69 -10.08 -21.58
N LEU A 7 19.05 -8.81 -21.29
CA LEU A 7 20.45 -8.42 -21.06
C LEU A 7 21.01 -9.04 -19.77
N ALA A 8 20.19 -9.21 -18.73
CA ALA A 8 20.61 -9.83 -17.49
C ALA A 8 20.84 -11.35 -17.65
N GLU A 9 20.01 -12.02 -18.46
CA GLU A 9 20.21 -13.43 -18.83
C GLU A 9 21.50 -13.63 -19.62
N HIS A 10 21.79 -12.75 -20.59
CA HIS A 10 23.06 -12.78 -21.33
C HIS A 10 24.28 -12.52 -20.44
N MET A 11 24.12 -11.85 -19.30
CA MET A 11 25.16 -11.67 -18.28
C MET A 11 25.30 -12.86 -17.32
N GLY A 12 24.57 -13.96 -17.54
CA GLY A 12 24.62 -15.17 -16.72
C GLY A 12 23.85 -15.08 -15.40
N ILE A 13 22.99 -14.07 -15.24
CA ILE A 13 22.15 -13.91 -14.04
C ILE A 13 20.88 -14.75 -14.20
N ASN A 14 20.64 -15.65 -13.25
CA ASN A 14 19.43 -16.47 -13.24
C ASN A 14 18.22 -15.68 -12.72
N LEU A 15 17.46 -15.05 -13.63
CA LEU A 15 16.26 -14.25 -13.32
C LEU A 15 15.20 -15.05 -12.56
N LEU A 16 15.03 -16.33 -12.89
CA LEU A 16 14.02 -17.20 -12.30
C LEU A 16 14.23 -17.30 -10.78
N LYS A 17 15.46 -17.55 -10.34
CA LYS A 17 15.81 -17.61 -8.91
C LYS A 17 15.47 -16.30 -8.19
N TYR A 18 15.87 -15.15 -8.74
CA TYR A 18 15.60 -13.86 -8.11
C TYR A 18 14.10 -13.54 -8.05
N LYS A 19 13.33 -13.86 -9.09
CA LYS A 19 11.87 -13.71 -9.09
C LYS A 19 11.20 -14.61 -8.05
N LEU A 20 11.65 -15.86 -7.90
CA LEU A 20 11.15 -16.76 -6.86
C LEU A 20 11.44 -16.27 -5.45
N TYR A 21 12.65 -15.77 -5.19
CA TYR A 21 12.98 -15.19 -3.89
C TYR A 21 12.11 -13.96 -3.57
N ALA A 22 11.93 -13.06 -4.55
CA ALA A 22 11.07 -11.89 -4.39
C ALA A 22 9.61 -12.28 -4.12
N PHE A 23 9.07 -13.22 -4.88
CA PHE A 23 7.70 -13.73 -4.71
C PHE A 23 7.50 -14.46 -3.38
N GLY A 24 8.47 -15.28 -2.97
CA GLY A 24 8.43 -15.99 -1.69
C GLY A 24 8.45 -15.04 -0.50
N LEU A 25 9.32 -14.03 -0.53
CA LEU A 25 9.39 -13.01 0.52
C LEU A 25 8.11 -12.19 0.59
N SER A 26 7.56 -11.73 -0.53
CA SER A 26 6.32 -10.96 -0.53
C SER A 26 5.14 -11.77 0.02
N SER A 27 4.99 -13.00 -0.45
CA SER A 27 3.89 -13.89 -0.04
C SER A 27 3.97 -14.23 1.45
N PHE A 28 5.18 -14.38 2.00
CA PHE A 28 5.38 -14.63 3.43
C PHE A 28 4.85 -13.47 4.30
N PHE A 29 5.21 -12.22 3.97
CA PHE A 29 4.73 -11.06 4.72
C PHE A 29 3.23 -10.82 4.54
N THR A 30 2.70 -10.99 3.33
CA THR A 30 1.26 -10.88 3.06
C THR A 30 0.46 -11.92 3.84
N ALA A 31 0.92 -13.18 3.88
CA ALA A 31 0.27 -14.25 4.62
C ALA A 31 0.27 -13.98 6.13
N LEU A 32 1.41 -13.57 6.70
CA LEU A 32 1.50 -13.21 8.11
C LEU A 32 0.54 -12.07 8.48
N GLY A 33 0.47 -11.02 7.65
CA GLY A 33 -0.47 -9.91 7.84
C GLY A 33 -1.93 -10.37 7.78
N GLY A 34 -2.27 -11.21 6.80
CA GLY A 34 -3.63 -11.76 6.65
C GLY A 34 -4.06 -12.62 7.84
N ILE A 35 -3.19 -13.52 8.32
CA ILE A 35 -3.45 -14.36 9.50
C ILE A 35 -3.66 -13.49 10.74
N LEU A 36 -2.82 -12.48 10.93
CA LEU A 36 -2.93 -11.57 12.07
C LEU A 36 -4.24 -10.76 12.03
N TRP A 37 -4.65 -10.29 10.85
CA TRP A 37 -5.88 -9.52 10.68
C TRP A 37 -7.13 -10.36 10.99
N VAL A 38 -7.17 -11.59 10.49
CA VAL A 38 -8.24 -12.55 10.79
C VAL A 38 -8.30 -12.86 12.28
N HIS A 39 -7.14 -13.07 12.91
CA HIS A 39 -7.08 -13.35 14.34
C HIS A 39 -7.59 -12.17 15.19
N LEU A 40 -7.34 -10.93 14.75
CA LEU A 40 -7.79 -9.73 15.46
C LEU A 40 -9.31 -9.52 15.36
N ILE A 41 -9.90 -9.77 14.19
CA ILE A 41 -11.35 -9.59 13.97
C ILE A 41 -12.16 -10.76 14.53
N LEU A 42 -11.53 -11.92 14.76
CA LEU A 42 -12.15 -13.17 15.27
C LEU A 42 -13.33 -13.69 14.42
N ASN A 43 -13.52 -13.14 13.22
CA ASN A 43 -14.66 -13.43 12.38
C ASN A 43 -14.24 -13.53 10.92
N LEU A 44 -14.64 -14.60 10.25
CA LEU A 44 -14.27 -14.91 8.87
C LEU A 44 -15.50 -14.88 7.98
N PHE A 45 -15.66 -13.77 7.25
CA PHE A 45 -16.67 -13.64 6.22
C PHE A 45 -16.02 -13.60 4.83
N PRO A 46 -16.41 -14.48 3.89
CA PRO A 46 -15.90 -14.44 2.51
C PRO A 46 -16.14 -13.11 1.80
N LYS A 47 -17.15 -12.34 2.23
CA LYS A 47 -17.48 -11.00 1.69
C LYS A 47 -16.42 -9.94 1.96
N ALA A 48 -15.54 -10.13 2.95
CA ALA A 48 -14.46 -9.19 3.24
C ALA A 48 -13.38 -9.18 2.14
N PHE A 49 -13.17 -10.31 1.46
CA PHE A 49 -12.22 -10.46 0.37
C PHE A 49 -12.89 -10.16 -0.98
N ASN A 50 -13.35 -8.93 -1.13
CA ASN A 50 -14.01 -8.47 -2.35
C ASN A 50 -13.07 -7.65 -3.25
N LEU A 51 -13.54 -7.32 -4.45
CA LEU A 51 -12.79 -6.49 -5.40
C LEU A 51 -12.47 -5.09 -4.86
N ILE A 52 -13.30 -4.56 -3.95
CA ILE A 52 -13.08 -3.24 -3.36
C ILE A 52 -11.77 -3.24 -2.57
N LEU A 53 -11.53 -4.28 -1.75
CA LEU A 53 -10.27 -4.43 -1.02
C LEU A 53 -9.06 -4.52 -1.97
N VAL A 54 -9.19 -5.24 -3.09
CA VAL A 54 -8.12 -5.32 -4.09
C VAL A 54 -7.82 -3.95 -4.69
N PHE A 55 -8.84 -3.18 -5.06
CA PHE A 55 -8.66 -1.82 -5.56
C PHE A 55 -8.07 -0.88 -4.52
N GLU A 56 -8.41 -1.04 -3.25
CA GLU A 56 -7.85 -0.27 -2.15
C GLU A 56 -6.34 -0.54 -1.98
N VAL A 57 -5.93 -1.81 -2.00
CA VAL A 57 -4.51 -2.19 -1.97
C VAL A 57 -3.77 -1.66 -3.21
N VAL A 58 -4.38 -1.74 -4.40
CA VAL A 58 -3.81 -1.16 -5.62
C VAL A 58 -3.70 0.36 -5.48
N ALA A 59 -4.69 1.04 -4.89
CA ALA A 59 -4.63 2.47 -4.62
C ALA A 59 -3.42 2.81 -3.74
N MET A 60 -3.21 2.09 -2.64
CA MET A 60 -2.05 2.30 -1.77
C MET A 60 -0.72 2.23 -2.54
N ILE A 61 -0.57 1.24 -3.42
CA ILE A 61 0.66 1.02 -4.20
C ILE A 61 0.83 2.10 -5.28
N VAL A 62 -0.23 2.40 -6.04
CA VAL A 62 -0.20 3.40 -7.12
C VAL A 62 0.06 4.80 -6.58
N ILE A 63 -0.56 5.14 -5.44
CA ILE A 63 -0.39 6.44 -4.79
C ILE A 63 1.04 6.57 -4.25
N GLY A 64 1.59 5.51 -3.66
CA GLY A 64 2.97 5.47 -3.20
C GLY A 64 4.01 5.53 -4.33
N GLY A 65 3.78 4.73 -5.38
CA GLY A 65 4.61 4.57 -6.56
C GLY A 65 4.96 3.10 -6.83
N MET A 66 4.69 2.63 -8.05
CA MET A 66 4.85 1.22 -8.45
C MET A 66 6.32 0.73 -8.46
N GLY A 67 7.28 1.67 -8.55
CA GLY A 67 8.71 1.39 -8.63
C GLY A 67 9.50 1.58 -7.34
N SER A 68 8.83 1.87 -6.20
CA SER A 68 9.52 2.17 -4.93
C SER A 68 8.84 1.46 -3.75
N ILE A 69 9.59 0.60 -3.05
CA ILE A 69 9.12 -0.09 -1.83
C ILE A 69 8.80 0.95 -0.75
N THR A 70 9.69 1.93 -0.55
CA THR A 70 9.47 3.02 0.41
C THR A 70 8.28 3.90 0.05
N GLY A 71 8.07 4.13 -1.26
CA GLY A 71 6.89 4.86 -1.76
C GLY A 71 5.60 4.12 -1.42
N SER A 72 5.56 2.80 -1.66
CA SER A 72 4.40 1.95 -1.35
C SER A 72 4.03 1.97 0.14
N ILE A 73 5.02 1.94 1.05
CA ILE A 73 4.77 2.04 2.51
C ILE A 73 4.15 3.39 2.87
N ILE A 74 4.67 4.49 2.29
CA ILE A 74 4.13 5.84 2.52
C ILE A 74 2.72 5.96 1.93
N GLY A 75 2.48 5.42 0.73
CA GLY A 75 1.18 5.39 0.09
C GLY A 75 0.14 4.64 0.92
N ALA A 76 0.51 3.48 1.49
CA ALA A 76 -0.34 2.73 2.42
C ALA A 76 -0.66 3.54 3.68
N ALA A 77 0.33 4.23 4.26
CA ALA A 77 0.12 5.08 5.43
C ALA A 77 -0.81 6.26 5.13
N ILE A 78 -0.65 6.91 3.98
CA ILE A 78 -1.50 8.04 3.55
C ILE A 78 -2.95 7.60 3.38
N ILE A 79 -3.19 6.51 2.66
CA ILE A 79 -4.55 6.01 2.44
C ILE A 79 -5.19 5.55 3.76
N THR A 80 -4.44 4.83 4.59
CA THR A 80 -4.94 4.40 5.91
C THR A 80 -5.29 5.61 6.77
N PHE A 81 -4.43 6.63 6.80
CA PHE A 81 -4.70 7.85 7.54
C PHE A 81 -5.92 8.60 7.00
N PHE A 82 -6.04 8.69 5.67
CA PHE A 82 -7.19 9.28 5.01
C PHE A 82 -8.49 8.55 5.39
N SER A 83 -8.53 7.22 5.27
CA SER A 83 -9.69 6.41 5.65
C SER A 83 -10.04 6.59 7.14
N ASN A 84 -9.05 6.62 8.03
CA ASN A 84 -9.30 6.81 9.47
C ASN A 84 -9.84 8.20 9.82
N VAL A 85 -9.37 9.26 9.15
CA VAL A 85 -9.85 10.63 9.38
C VAL A 85 -11.27 10.83 8.87
N LEU A 86 -11.63 10.13 7.79
CA LEU A 86 -12.94 10.25 7.17
C LEU A 86 -13.96 9.23 7.71
N ALA A 87 -13.53 8.19 8.44
CA ALA A 87 -14.40 7.21 9.08
C ALA A 87 -15.52 7.83 9.97
N PRO A 88 -15.26 8.85 10.80
CA PRO A 88 -16.31 9.49 11.61
C PRO A 88 -17.41 10.17 10.79
N ILE A 89 -17.11 10.55 9.54
CA ILE A 89 -18.07 11.16 8.62
C ILE A 89 -18.97 10.08 8.02
N GLU A 90 -18.42 8.89 7.74
CA GLU A 90 -19.14 7.76 7.16
C GLU A 90 -20.08 7.10 8.19
N GLU A 91 -19.65 6.99 9.44
CA GLU A 91 -20.44 6.44 10.55
C GLU A 91 -21.60 7.36 10.97
N GLY A 92 -21.60 8.61 10.52
CA GLY A 92 -22.59 9.63 10.87
C GLY A 92 -22.32 10.21 12.26
N PHE A 93 -21.89 11.47 12.32
CA PHE A 93 -21.65 12.16 13.59
C PHE A 93 -22.85 13.01 13.99
N SER A 94 -23.35 12.84 15.21
CA SER A 94 -24.41 13.68 15.77
C SER A 94 -23.79 14.87 16.53
N LEU A 95 -23.64 16.01 15.83
CA LEU A 95 -23.21 17.27 16.45
C LEU A 95 -24.44 18.08 16.84
N PHE A 96 -24.80 17.99 18.13
CA PHE A 96 -25.71 18.85 18.93
C PHE A 96 -27.14 19.07 18.39
N SER A 97 -27.36 19.28 17.09
CA SER A 97 -28.65 19.42 16.40
C SER A 97 -28.62 19.09 14.89
N PHE A 98 -27.46 18.74 14.31
CA PHE A 98 -27.36 18.27 12.92
C PHE A 98 -27.24 16.76 12.87
N ASN A 99 -28.25 16.10 12.30
CA ASN A 99 -28.28 14.66 12.09
C ASN A 99 -27.78 14.37 10.67
N VAL A 100 -26.50 14.02 10.54
CA VAL A 100 -25.94 13.59 9.25
C VAL A 100 -26.20 12.09 9.14
N PRO A 101 -27.06 11.62 8.22
CA PRO A 101 -27.30 10.19 8.06
C PRO A 101 -26.01 9.49 7.61
N PRO A 102 -25.75 8.25 8.05
CA PRO A 102 -24.58 7.50 7.65
C PRO A 102 -24.60 7.27 6.13
N MET A 103 -23.62 7.84 5.43
CA MET A 103 -23.44 7.64 3.99
C MET A 103 -22.51 6.46 3.76
N LEU A 104 -23.06 5.24 3.87
CA LEU A 104 -22.32 4.01 3.63
C LEU A 104 -21.75 3.99 2.19
N GLY A 105 -20.43 3.84 2.07
CA GLY A 105 -19.73 3.73 0.79
C GLY A 105 -19.08 5.02 0.29
N LEU A 106 -19.15 6.11 1.05
CA LEU A 106 -18.46 7.36 0.73
C LEU A 106 -16.95 7.13 0.60
N MET A 107 -16.36 6.32 1.50
CA MET A 107 -14.92 6.04 1.48
C MET A 107 -14.52 5.27 0.23
N THR A 108 -15.31 4.27 -0.16
CA THR A 108 -15.05 3.49 -1.36
C THR A 108 -15.06 4.36 -2.61
N VAL A 109 -16.03 5.27 -2.74
CA VAL A 109 -16.11 6.19 -3.88
C VAL A 109 -14.95 7.18 -3.86
N LEU A 110 -14.62 7.76 -2.70
CA LEU A 110 -13.51 8.71 -2.58
C LEU A 110 -12.16 8.07 -2.90
N THR A 111 -11.90 6.87 -2.39
CA THR A 111 -10.69 6.11 -2.71
C THR A 111 -10.60 5.80 -4.20
N GLY A 112 -11.71 5.41 -4.83
CA GLY A 112 -11.78 5.18 -6.28
C GLY A 112 -11.51 6.44 -7.09
N VAL A 113 -12.13 7.57 -6.72
CA VAL A 113 -11.90 8.87 -7.38
C VAL A 113 -10.45 9.31 -7.20
N LEU A 114 -9.89 9.17 -5.99
CA LEU A 114 -8.51 9.52 -5.69
C LEU A 114 -7.53 8.69 -6.53
N LEU A 115 -7.78 7.38 -6.66
CA LEU A 115 -7.01 6.49 -7.53
C LEU A 115 -7.05 6.99 -8.99
N VAL A 116 -8.23 7.30 -9.53
CA VAL A 116 -8.37 7.79 -10.90
C VAL A 116 -7.66 9.13 -11.10
N VAL A 117 -7.82 10.06 -10.16
CA VAL A 117 -7.15 11.37 -10.21
C VAL A 117 -5.63 11.22 -10.23
N ILE A 118 -5.08 10.30 -9.44
CA ILE A 118 -3.64 10.07 -9.38
C ILE A 118 -3.13 9.39 -10.64
N LEU A 119 -3.85 8.42 -11.19
CA LEU A 119 -3.51 7.84 -12.49
C LEU A 119 -3.47 8.88 -13.61
N ILE A 120 -4.36 9.88 -13.58
CA ILE A 120 -4.39 10.96 -14.57
C ILE A 120 -3.25 11.97 -14.35
N LYS A 121 -3.06 12.42 -13.09
CA LYS A 121 -2.15 13.53 -12.79
C LYS A 121 -0.69 13.09 -12.67
N LYS A 122 -0.43 11.88 -12.17
CA LYS A 122 0.91 11.42 -11.81
C LYS A 122 0.98 9.89 -11.78
N PRO A 123 1.06 9.22 -12.95
CA PRO A 123 1.01 7.75 -13.06
C PRO A 123 2.15 7.03 -12.34
N ASP A 124 3.27 7.71 -12.10
CA ASP A 124 4.39 7.17 -11.33
C ASP A 124 4.17 7.21 -9.80
N GLY A 125 3.11 7.87 -9.32
CA GLY A 125 2.82 8.04 -7.90
C GLY A 125 3.64 9.14 -7.20
N ILE A 126 3.57 9.20 -5.88
CA ILE A 126 4.24 10.23 -5.07
C ILE A 126 5.76 10.11 -5.21
N MET A 127 6.28 8.89 -5.06
CA MET A 127 7.72 8.63 -5.00
C MET A 127 8.32 8.11 -6.32
N GLY A 128 7.50 7.65 -7.28
CA GLY A 128 8.00 7.14 -8.56
C GLY A 128 8.95 5.96 -8.38
N GLU A 129 10.12 6.08 -9.00
CA GLU A 129 11.25 5.14 -8.85
C GLU A 129 12.26 5.59 -7.77
N LYS A 130 12.01 6.71 -7.08
CA LYS A 130 12.95 7.20 -6.07
C LYS A 130 12.79 6.37 -4.81
N GLU A 131 13.83 5.65 -4.42
CA GLU A 131 13.89 5.01 -3.12
C GLU A 131 14.50 5.98 -2.11
N ILE A 132 13.89 6.13 -0.93
CA ILE A 132 14.61 6.70 0.21
C ILE A 132 15.62 5.63 0.61
N SER A 133 16.82 5.73 0.04
CA SER A 133 17.91 4.79 0.29
C SER A 133 18.14 4.68 1.80
N LEU A 134 18.13 3.44 2.29
CA LEU A 134 18.40 2.98 3.66
C LEU A 134 19.76 3.46 4.24
N GLY A 135 20.50 4.33 3.55
CA GLY A 135 21.64 5.07 4.09
C GLY A 135 21.29 5.92 5.33
N PHE A 136 20.03 6.37 5.48
CA PHE A 136 19.59 7.10 6.69
C PHE A 136 19.55 6.20 7.93
N LEU A 137 19.03 4.97 7.82
CA LEU A 137 18.95 4.01 8.92
C LEU A 137 20.34 3.47 9.32
N ARG A 138 21.21 3.23 8.32
CA ARG A 138 22.61 2.82 8.55
C ARG A 138 23.42 3.92 9.24
N LYS A 139 23.10 5.20 8.99
CA LYS A 139 23.73 6.35 9.67
C LYS A 139 23.25 6.47 11.12
N PHE A 140 21.96 6.23 11.38
CA PHE A 140 21.39 6.29 12.73
C PHE A 140 21.87 5.15 13.64
N LEU A 141 22.07 3.94 13.10
CA LEU A 141 22.61 2.81 13.85
C LEU A 141 24.12 2.90 14.12
N ARG A 142 24.86 3.76 13.42
CA ARG A 142 26.31 3.96 13.64
C ARG A 142 26.64 5.05 14.67
N THR A 143 25.65 5.84 15.11
CA THR A 143 25.84 6.95 16.08
C THR A 143 25.67 6.52 17.54
N LYS A 144 25.28 5.26 17.82
CA LYS A 144 25.14 4.72 19.19
C LYS A 144 26.34 3.91 19.71
N GLN A 145 27.50 3.97 19.05
CA GLN A 145 28.72 3.24 19.45
C GLN A 145 29.98 4.12 19.62
N THR A 146 29.82 5.42 19.89
CA THR A 146 30.92 6.26 20.42
C THR A 146 30.42 7.03 21.62
#